data_AF-A0A1L5KZQ6-F1
#
_entry.id   AF-A0A1L5KZQ6-F1
#
_cell.length_a   1.000
_cell.length_b   1.000
_cell.length_c   1.000
_cell.angle_alpha   90.00
_cell.angle_beta   90.00
_cell.angle_gamma   90.00
#
_symmetry.space_group_name_H-M   'P 1'
#
loop_
_entity.id
_entity.type
_entity.pdbx_description
1 polymer ?
#
loop_
_entity_poly.entity_id
_entity_poly.type
_entity_poly.pdbx_seq_one_letter_code
_entity_poly.pdbx_strand_id
1 'polypeptide(L)'
;SPTSHEVVAAVKGAGGVILIAHAGDVSRNRRLLSDDQIEALISEGLDGLEVWHRGNSPEQRERLLTICRRHQLLVTGGSDWHGKGKPNKLGENLTDEATVEEIVHRGVLPLYR
;
A
#
# COMPACT_ATOMS: atom_id res chain seq x y z
N SER A 1 -2.68 -20.10 2.80
CA SER A 1 -3.04 -18.68 2.64
C SER A 1 -3.03 -18.33 1.17
N PRO A 2 -3.86 -17.38 0.70
CA PRO A 2 -3.84 -16.94 -0.69
C PRO A 2 -2.50 -16.27 -1.04
N THR A 3 -2.16 -16.27 -2.31
CA THR A 3 -1.02 -15.53 -2.87
C THR A 3 -1.35 -14.04 -3.02
N SER A 4 -0.34 -13.17 -3.11
CA SER A 4 -0.55 -11.74 -3.40
C SER A 4 -1.29 -11.50 -4.71
N HIS A 5 -1.01 -12.30 -5.73
CA HIS A 5 -1.65 -12.25 -7.05
C HIS A 5 -3.16 -12.54 -6.95
N GLU A 6 -3.55 -13.59 -6.21
CA GLU A 6 -4.95 -13.92 -5.95
C GLU A 6 -5.67 -12.79 -5.19
N VAL A 7 -4.99 -12.15 -4.24
CA VAL A 7 -5.56 -11.04 -3.47
C VAL A 7 -5.74 -9.80 -4.34
N VAL A 8 -4.77 -9.45 -5.19
CA VAL A 8 -4.91 -8.34 -6.16
C VAL A 8 -6.11 -8.61 -7.06
N ALA A 9 -6.17 -9.77 -7.70
CA ALA A 9 -7.28 -10.14 -8.58
C ALA A 9 -8.64 -10.06 -7.86
N ALA A 10 -8.73 -10.56 -6.63
CA ALA A 10 -9.96 -10.52 -5.85
C ALA A 10 -10.41 -9.09 -5.51
N VAL A 11 -9.49 -8.23 -5.05
CA VAL A 11 -9.82 -6.84 -4.69
C VAL A 11 -10.21 -6.05 -5.93
N LYS A 12 -9.48 -6.20 -7.05
CA LYS A 12 -9.82 -5.53 -8.31
C LYS A 12 -11.14 -6.03 -8.88
N GLY A 13 -11.42 -7.33 -8.81
CA GLY A 13 -12.71 -7.91 -9.19
C GLY A 13 -13.88 -7.38 -8.35
N ALA A 14 -13.63 -6.99 -7.11
CA ALA A 14 -14.59 -6.35 -6.22
C ALA A 14 -14.66 -4.82 -6.36
N GLY A 15 -14.02 -4.22 -7.37
CA GLY A 15 -14.01 -2.77 -7.58
C GLY A 15 -13.21 -1.98 -6.54
N GLY A 16 -12.35 -2.66 -5.79
CA GLY A 16 -11.55 -2.06 -4.73
C GLY A 16 -10.24 -1.43 -5.20
N VAL A 17 -9.63 -0.69 -4.27
CA VAL A 17 -8.28 -0.13 -4.38
C VAL A 17 -7.35 -0.95 -3.50
N ILE A 18 -6.23 -1.42 -4.04
CA ILE A 18 -5.30 -2.28 -3.31
C ILE A 18 -3.91 -1.68 -3.19
N LEU A 19 -3.34 -1.76 -1.98
CA LEU A 19 -2.02 -1.24 -1.66
C LEU A 19 -1.20 -2.28 -0.89
N ILE A 20 0.13 -2.23 -1.03
CA ILE A 20 1.04 -3.03 -0.19
C ILE A 20 1.32 -2.25 1.10
N ALA A 21 0.86 -2.78 2.23
CA ALA A 21 1.12 -2.23 3.55
C ALA A 21 2.61 -2.38 3.93
N HIS A 22 3.17 -1.32 4.54
CA HIS A 22 4.50 -1.24 5.14
C HIS A 22 5.57 -2.10 4.42
N ALA A 23 5.70 -1.92 3.10
CA ALA A 23 6.48 -2.80 2.21
C ALA A 23 7.99 -2.80 2.47
N GLY A 24 8.48 -1.77 3.19
CA GLY A 24 9.87 -1.60 3.59
C GLY A 24 10.17 -2.07 5.02
N ASP A 25 9.20 -2.67 5.73
CA ASP A 25 9.38 -3.07 7.12
C ASP A 25 10.15 -4.40 7.26
N VAL A 26 11.46 -4.27 7.47
CA VAL A 26 12.38 -5.40 7.72
C VAL A 26 12.16 -6.09 9.06
N SER A 27 11.48 -5.46 10.01
CA SER A 27 11.14 -6.07 11.30
C SER A 27 10.01 -7.09 11.16
N ARG A 28 9.14 -6.89 10.16
CA ARG A 28 8.03 -7.78 9.83
C ARG A 28 8.46 -8.94 8.94
N ASN A 29 9.27 -8.65 7.92
CA ASN A 29 9.71 -9.64 6.94
C ASN A 29 11.24 -9.62 6.82
N ARG A 30 11.88 -10.76 7.09
CA ARG A 30 13.34 -10.91 6.93
C ARG A 30 13.81 -10.65 5.49
N ARG A 31 12.92 -10.85 4.51
CA ARG A 31 13.13 -10.55 3.10
C ARG A 31 12.00 -9.65 2.62
N LEU A 32 12.36 -8.47 2.13
CA LEU A 32 11.42 -7.56 1.48
C LEU A 32 11.11 -8.05 0.06
N LEU A 33 9.99 -7.57 -0.48
CA LEU A 33 9.68 -7.72 -1.89
C LEU A 33 10.72 -6.97 -2.72
N SER A 34 11.26 -7.63 -3.75
CA SER A 34 12.09 -6.97 -4.75
C SER A 34 11.26 -5.99 -5.60
N ASP A 35 11.94 -5.11 -6.32
CA ASP A 35 11.30 -4.19 -7.27
C ASP A 35 10.51 -5.00 -8.31
N ASP A 36 11.11 -6.04 -8.90
CA ASP A 36 10.44 -6.92 -9.87
C ASP A 36 9.15 -7.55 -9.33
N GLN A 37 9.11 -7.93 -8.05
CA GLN A 37 7.90 -8.50 -7.44
C GLN A 37 6.81 -7.44 -7.26
N ILE A 38 7.19 -6.22 -6.91
CA ILE A 38 6.26 -5.10 -6.82
C ILE A 38 5.76 -4.74 -8.23
N GLU A 39 6.66 -4.64 -9.21
CA GLU A 39 6.34 -4.34 -10.62
C GLU A 39 5.42 -5.40 -11.25
N ALA A 40 5.57 -6.68 -10.89
CA ALA A 40 4.63 -7.73 -11.28
C ALA A 40 3.21 -7.45 -10.73
N LEU A 41 3.07 -7.09 -9.45
CA LEU A 41 1.77 -6.74 -8.87
C LEU A 41 1.19 -5.44 -9.45
N ILE A 42 2.05 -4.47 -9.82
CA ILE A 42 1.62 -3.28 -10.56
C ILE A 42 0.99 -3.67 -11.89
N SER A 43 1.61 -4.60 -12.63
CA SER A 43 1.06 -5.09 -13.91
C SER A 43 -0.28 -5.81 -13.76
N GLU A 44 -0.60 -6.26 -12.54
CA GLU A 44 -1.86 -6.94 -12.19
C GLU A 44 -2.92 -6.01 -11.59
N GLY A 45 -2.60 -4.73 -11.38
CA GLY A 45 -3.54 -3.72 -10.91
C GLY A 45 -3.33 -3.23 -9.48
N LEU A 46 -2.14 -3.38 -8.90
CA LEU A 46 -1.78 -2.69 -7.65
C LEU A 46 -1.91 -1.17 -7.81
N ASP A 47 -2.61 -0.52 -6.88
CA ASP A 47 -2.90 0.92 -6.97
C ASP A 47 -1.91 1.78 -6.18
N GLY A 48 -1.24 1.23 -5.16
CA GLY A 48 -0.45 2.04 -4.23
C GLY A 48 0.50 1.28 -3.31
N LEU A 49 1.32 2.05 -2.61
CA LEU A 49 2.21 1.57 -1.54
C LEU A 49 2.01 2.42 -0.28
N GLU A 50 2.07 1.78 0.89
CA GLU A 50 2.17 2.51 2.15
C GLU A 50 3.64 2.87 2.41
N VAL A 51 3.95 4.16 2.28
CA VAL A 51 5.30 4.71 2.44
C VAL A 51 5.46 5.29 3.84
N TRP A 52 4.48 6.09 4.30
CA TRP A 52 4.55 6.75 5.60
C TRP A 52 4.12 5.78 6.71
N HIS A 53 5.05 4.94 7.13
CA HIS A 53 4.87 4.00 8.23
C HIS A 53 6.16 3.92 9.04
N ARG A 54 6.07 3.73 10.37
CA ARG A 54 7.25 3.71 11.26
C ARG A 54 8.24 2.58 10.94
N GLY A 55 7.76 1.48 10.37
CA GLY A 55 8.58 0.32 10.00
C GLY A 55 9.41 0.54 8.74
N ASN A 56 9.02 1.49 7.89
CA ASN A 56 9.77 1.82 6.68
C ASN A 56 10.93 2.76 7.05
N SER A 57 12.17 2.28 6.93
CA SER A 57 13.38 3.10 7.12
C SER A 57 13.44 4.25 6.10
N PRO A 58 14.22 5.31 6.33
CA PRO A 58 14.39 6.41 5.36
C PRO A 58 14.78 5.91 3.96
N GLU A 59 15.67 4.93 3.88
CA GLU A 59 16.14 4.35 2.60
C GLU A 59 15.02 3.58 1.90
N GLN A 60 14.22 2.82 2.65
CA GLN A 60 13.06 2.14 2.08
C GLN A 60 11.98 3.11 1.65
N ARG A 61 11.75 4.22 2.38
CA ARG A 61 10.81 5.26 1.95
C ARG A 61 11.23 5.86 0.62
N GLU A 62 12.50 6.21 0.43
CA GLU A 62 12.97 6.76 -0.85
C GLU A 62 12.85 5.75 -2.00
N ARG A 63 13.17 4.47 -1.75
CA ARG A 63 12.96 3.40 -2.73
C ARG A 63 11.49 3.29 -3.14
N LEU A 64 10.58 3.19 -2.17
CA LEU A 64 9.15 3.05 -2.44
C LEU A 64 8.58 4.30 -3.14
N LEU A 65 8.99 5.50 -2.73
CA LEU A 65 8.61 6.75 -3.41
C LEU A 65 9.09 6.78 -4.85
N THR A 66 10.29 6.28 -5.13
CA THR A 66 10.82 6.18 -6.50
C THR A 66 9.95 5.26 -7.37
N ILE A 67 9.54 4.11 -6.84
CA ILE A 67 8.61 3.20 -7.53
C ILE A 67 7.25 3.89 -7.75
N CYS A 68 6.68 4.51 -6.72
CA CYS A 68 5.40 5.22 -6.84
C CYS A 68 5.45 6.32 -7.90
N ARG A 69 6.51 7.15 -7.93
CA ARG A 69 6.69 8.20 -8.94
C ARG A 69 6.81 7.62 -10.35
N ARG A 70 7.58 6.53 -10.52
CA ARG A 70 7.79 5.88 -11.82
C ARG A 70 6.49 5.30 -12.41
N HIS A 71 5.66 4.69 -11.56
CA HIS A 71 4.45 3.98 -11.98
C HIS A 71 3.15 4.73 -11.68
N GLN A 72 3.24 5.99 -11.24
CA GLN A 72 2.08 6.84 -10.89
C GLN A 72 1.14 6.19 -9.86
N LEU A 73 1.73 5.52 -8.87
CA LEU A 73 0.98 4.85 -7.81
C LEU A 73 0.60 5.83 -6.70
N LEU A 74 -0.45 5.48 -5.96
CA LEU A 74 -0.83 6.16 -4.73
C LEU A 74 0.23 5.96 -3.65
N VAL A 75 0.46 7.02 -2.87
CA VAL A 75 1.37 7.02 -1.73
C VAL A 75 0.54 7.20 -0.47
N THR A 76 0.51 6.19 0.39
CA THR A 76 -0.29 6.25 1.63
C THR A 76 0.57 6.23 2.88
N GLY A 77 -0.09 6.56 3.99
CA GLY A 77 0.46 6.55 5.32
C GLY A 77 -0.56 6.11 6.36
N GLY A 78 -0.07 5.36 7.34
CA GLY A 78 -0.88 4.75 8.37
C GLY A 78 -0.13 4.60 9.68
N SER A 79 -0.87 4.64 10.78
CA SER A 79 -0.29 4.45 12.12
C SER A 79 -0.12 2.98 12.48
N ASP A 80 -0.86 2.05 11.86
CA ASP A 80 -0.96 0.65 12.33
C ASP A 80 -1.29 0.58 13.84
N TRP A 81 -2.16 1.49 14.30
CA TRP A 81 -2.53 1.64 15.72
C TRP A 81 -3.35 0.45 16.21
N HIS A 82 -2.96 -0.10 17.36
CA HIS A 82 -3.59 -1.26 18.01
C HIS A 82 -3.88 -0.99 19.50
N GLY A 83 -4.08 0.27 19.88
CA GLY A 83 -4.27 0.67 21.28
C GLY A 83 -3.06 0.31 22.13
N LYS A 84 -3.27 -0.44 23.22
CA LYS A 84 -2.19 -0.90 24.10
C LYS A 84 -1.41 -2.10 23.54
N GLY A 85 -1.87 -2.71 22.43
CA GLY A 85 -1.24 -3.89 21.84
C GLY A 85 0.02 -3.61 21.02
N LYS A 86 0.25 -2.34 20.65
CA LYS A 86 1.46 -1.89 19.95
C LYS A 86 1.89 -0.51 20.48
N PRO A 87 3.18 -0.16 20.36
CA PRO A 87 3.67 1.17 20.72
C PRO A 87 3.30 2.27 19.71
N ASN A 88 2.64 1.92 18.61
CA ASN A 88 2.21 2.86 17.58
C ASN A 88 1.16 3.82 18.15
N LYS A 89 1.32 5.13 17.91
CA LYS A 89 0.36 6.15 18.32
C LYS A 89 -0.64 6.40 17.18
N LEU A 90 -1.91 6.59 17.52
CA LEU A 90 -2.93 6.95 16.54
C LEU A 90 -2.52 8.25 15.83
N GLY A 91 -2.56 8.25 14.50
CA GLY A 91 -2.23 9.42 13.68
C GLY A 91 -0.74 9.77 13.58
N GLU A 92 0.19 8.90 14.00
CA GLU A 92 1.63 9.19 13.91
C GLU A 92 2.19 9.24 12.47
N ASN A 93 1.46 8.68 11.51
CA ASN A 93 1.63 8.89 10.07
C ASN A 93 0.24 8.97 9.44
N LEU A 94 0.14 9.69 8.32
CA LEU A 94 -1.12 10.05 7.69
C LEU A 94 -1.04 9.89 6.17
N THR A 95 -2.19 9.75 5.54
CA THR A 95 -2.39 9.91 4.10
C THR A 95 -2.96 11.30 3.85
N ASP A 96 -2.48 12.01 2.84
CA ASP A 96 -3.01 13.33 2.48
C ASP A 96 -4.43 13.22 1.89
N GLU A 97 -5.18 14.32 1.98
CA GLU A 97 -6.59 14.37 1.60
C GLU A 97 -6.80 14.05 0.11
N ALA A 98 -5.94 14.57 -0.78
CA ALA A 98 -6.04 14.32 -2.21
C ALA A 98 -5.86 12.83 -2.56
N THR A 99 -4.93 12.15 -1.90
CA THR A 99 -4.77 10.70 -2.05
C THR A 99 -6.00 9.94 -1.52
N VAL A 100 -6.61 10.39 -0.42
CA VAL A 100 -7.86 9.79 0.09
C VAL A 100 -9.01 9.97 -0.90
N GLU A 101 -9.18 11.17 -1.46
CA GLU A 101 -10.20 11.46 -2.48
C GLU A 101 -10.02 10.55 -3.70
N GLU A 102 -8.79 10.36 -4.16
CA GLU A 102 -8.48 9.48 -5.29
C GLU A 102 -8.78 8.01 -4.98
N ILE A 103 -8.53 7.54 -3.75
CA ILE A 103 -8.94 6.18 -3.32
C ILE A 103 -10.47 6.03 -3.40
N VAL A 104 -11.22 7.02 -2.92
CA VAL A 104 -12.70 7.01 -2.99
C VAL A 104 -13.17 7.07 -4.45
N HIS A 105 -12.52 7.86 -5.29
CA HIS A 105 -12.84 7.96 -6.71
C HIS A 105 -12.61 6.65 -7.48
N ARG A 106 -11.50 5.94 -7.20
CA ARG A 106 -11.19 4.64 -7.84
C ARG A 106 -12.02 3.49 -7.30
N GLY A 107 -12.34 3.52 -6.01
CA GLY A 107 -13.07 2.47 -5.30
C GLY A 107 -14.55 2.49 -5.64
N VAL A 108 -14.92 1.98 -6.81
CA VAL A 108 -16.31 1.96 -7.28
C VAL A 108 -16.64 0.59 -7.82
N LEU A 109 -17.70 -0.03 -7.28
CA LEU A 109 -18.40 -1.10 -7.97
C LEU A 109 -19.41 -0.42 -8.90
N PRO A 110 -19.24 -0.47 -10.24
CA PRO A 110 -20.28 0.02 -11.13
C PRO A 110 -21.55 -0.80 -10.86
N LEU A 111 -22.53 -0.15 -10.23
CA LEU A 111 -23.87 -0.70 -10.05
C LEU A 111 -24.54 -0.66 -11.44
N TYR A 112 -24.39 -1.77 -12.17
CA TYR A 112 -24.97 -2.09 -13.48
C TYR A 112 -24.15 -1.68 -14.73
N ARG A 113 -24.02 -2.63 -15.67
CA ARG A 113 -23.77 -2.42 -17.12
C ARG A 113 -24.94 -3.04 -17.87
#